data_AF-A0A8T0WWE9-F1
#
_entry.id   AF-A0A8T0WWE9-F1
#
_cell.length_a   1.000
_cell.length_b   1.000
_cell.length_c   1.000
_cell.angle_alpha   90.00
_cell.angle_beta   90.00
_cell.angle_gamma   90.00
#
_symmetry.space_group_name_H-M   'P 1'
#
loop_
_entity.id
_entity.type
_entity.pdbx_description
1 polymer ?
#
loop_
_entity_poly.entity_id
_entity_poly.type
_entity_poly.pdbx_seq_one_letter_code
_entity_poly.pdbx_strand_id
1 'polypeptide(L)'
;MDGHMGIANSLAMKIAGIDKTTNDPIGRTIMRRAEGEPTGLLVDSAMVLMFDVIEKVSIHERREALLRASRHALMRGVTTVVDV
;
A
#
# COMPACT_ATOMS: atom_id res chain seq x y z
N MET A 1 -7.81 -8.60 8.28
CA MET A 1 -6.63 -7.72 8.12
C MET A 1 -6.92 -6.44 8.85
N ASP A 2 -6.08 -6.11 9.81
CA ASP A 2 -6.14 -4.91 10.66
C ASP A 2 -5.49 -3.66 10.00
N GLY A 3 -4.94 -3.83 8.79
CA GLY A 3 -4.22 -2.77 8.06
C GLY A 3 -2.70 -2.89 8.15
N HIS A 4 -2.17 -3.88 8.87
CA HIS A 4 -0.73 -4.11 9.04
C HIS A 4 -0.14 -5.07 8.01
N MET A 5 -0.85 -5.39 6.92
CA MET A 5 -0.37 -6.32 5.90
C MET A 5 -0.73 -5.84 4.49
N GLY A 6 0.24 -5.97 3.58
CA GLY A 6 0.09 -5.68 2.16
C GLY A 6 0.40 -6.91 1.31
N ILE A 7 -0.26 -7.03 0.16
CA ILE A 7 0.01 -8.08 -0.82
C ILE A 7 0.48 -7.41 -2.12
N ALA A 8 1.67 -7.77 -2.57
CA ALA A 8 2.28 -7.31 -3.81
C ALA A 8 2.43 -8.49 -4.80
N ASN A 9 2.13 -8.24 -6.08
CA ASN A 9 2.39 -9.23 -7.12
C ASN A 9 3.88 -9.25 -7.51
N SER A 10 4.29 -10.23 -8.32
CA SER A 10 5.67 -10.41 -8.74
C SER A 10 6.25 -9.21 -9.52
N LEU A 11 5.42 -8.52 -10.31
CA LEU A 11 5.84 -7.33 -11.04
C LEU A 11 6.13 -6.16 -10.09
N ALA A 12 5.24 -5.92 -9.12
CA ALA A 12 5.39 -4.88 -8.12
C ALA A 12 6.64 -5.11 -7.26
N MET A 13 6.86 -6.34 -6.79
CA MET A 13 8.08 -6.71 -6.06
C MET A 13 9.34 -6.47 -6.90
N LYS A 14 9.33 -6.81 -8.19
CA LYS A 14 10.45 -6.57 -9.10
C LYS A 14 10.76 -5.09 -9.27
N ILE A 15 9.74 -4.24 -9.41
CA ILE A 15 9.90 -2.78 -9.51
C ILE A 15 10.46 -2.23 -8.19
N ALA A 16 10.02 -2.76 -7.05
CA ALA A 16 10.51 -2.42 -5.72
C ALA A 16 11.90 -3.00 -5.36
N GLY A 17 12.51 -3.81 -6.24
CA GLY A 17 13.78 -4.47 -5.95
C GLY A 17 13.70 -5.51 -4.82
N ILE A 18 12.53 -6.08 -4.59
CA ILE A 18 12.30 -7.14 -3.60
C ILE A 18 12.56 -8.50 -4.24
N ASP A 19 13.57 -9.20 -3.73
CA ASP A 19 13.96 -10.54 -4.15
C ASP A 19 14.40 -11.42 -2.95
N LYS A 20 15.00 -12.57 -3.25
CA LYS A 20 15.54 -13.52 -2.26
C LYS A 20 16.62 -12.94 -1.34
N THR A 21 17.33 -11.92 -1.81
CA THR A 21 18.48 -11.29 -1.15
C THR A 21 18.10 -10.04 -0.37
N THR A 22 16.91 -9.48 -0.61
CA THR A 22 16.37 -8.36 0.16
C THR A 22 16.25 -8.76 1.63
N ASN A 23 16.90 -8.05 2.53
CA ASN A 23 16.78 -8.29 3.97
C ASN A 23 15.44 -7.77 4.50
N ASP A 24 14.96 -8.41 5.56
CA ASP A 24 13.81 -7.90 6.31
C ASP A 24 14.19 -6.59 7.02
N PRO A 25 13.36 -5.53 6.95
CA PRO A 25 13.60 -4.32 7.72
C PRO A 25 13.39 -4.59 9.23
N ILE A 26 14.06 -3.82 10.10
CA ILE A 26 14.05 -4.04 11.56
C ILE A 26 12.60 -4.12 12.09
N GLY A 27 12.25 -5.22 12.75
CA GLY A 27 10.93 -5.45 13.35
C GLY A 27 9.80 -5.72 12.36
N ARG A 28 10.11 -6.12 11.12
CA ARG A 28 9.15 -6.35 10.03
C ARG A 28 9.49 -7.64 9.28
N THR A 29 8.58 -8.12 8.43
CA THR A 29 8.78 -9.40 7.73
C THR A 29 8.28 -9.37 6.31
N ILE A 30 9.13 -9.81 5.38
CA ILE A 30 8.73 -10.23 4.04
C ILE A 30 8.48 -11.73 4.12
N MET A 31 7.23 -12.18 3.99
CA MET A 31 6.95 -13.61 4.05
C MET A 31 7.60 -14.33 2.87
N ARG A 32 8.36 -15.39 3.15
CA ARG A 32 9.07 -16.21 2.15
C ARG A 32 8.54 -17.62 2.11
N ARG A 33 8.69 -18.25 0.94
CA ARG A 33 8.48 -19.68 0.75
C ARG A 33 9.65 -20.47 1.33
N ALA A 34 9.52 -21.80 1.38
CA ALA A 34 10.58 -22.69 1.84
C ALA A 34 11.89 -22.52 1.03
N GLU A 35 11.79 -22.15 -0.24
CA GLU A 35 12.93 -21.93 -1.13
C GLU A 35 13.54 -20.51 -1.02
N GLY A 36 13.06 -19.68 -0.09
CA GLY A 36 13.55 -18.31 0.17
C GLY A 36 12.93 -17.22 -0.72
N GLU A 37 12.12 -17.58 -1.72
CA GLU A 37 11.43 -16.61 -2.58
C GLU A 37 10.37 -15.81 -1.79
N PRO A 38 10.28 -14.48 -1.96
CA PRO A 38 9.23 -13.70 -1.35
C PRO A 38 7.86 -14.10 -1.91
N THR A 39 6.89 -14.28 -1.01
CA THR A 39 5.51 -14.68 -1.33
C THR A 39 4.66 -13.54 -1.88
N GLY A 40 5.10 -12.30 -1.70
CA GLY A 40 4.31 -11.10 -1.94
C GLY A 40 3.59 -10.56 -0.70
N LEU A 41 3.56 -11.30 0.41
CA LEU A 41 2.97 -10.84 1.67
C LEU A 41 3.99 -10.05 2.50
N LEU A 42 3.70 -8.77 2.72
CA LEU A 42 4.52 -7.82 3.47
C LEU A 42 3.81 -7.48 4.78
N VAL A 43 4.49 -7.67 5.90
CA VAL A 43 3.93 -7.46 7.24
C VAL A 43 4.54 -6.23 7.90
N ASP A 44 3.70 -5.47 8.60
CA ASP A 44 4.01 -4.20 9.24
C ASP A 44 4.61 -3.20 8.23
N SER A 45 5.65 -2.48 8.62
CA SER A 45 6.31 -1.52 7.73
C SER A 45 7.25 -2.15 6.70
N ALA A 46 7.23 -3.48 6.48
CA ALA A 46 7.78 -4.04 5.23
C ALA A 46 7.02 -3.48 4.01
N MET A 47 5.76 -3.05 4.20
CA MET A 47 5.00 -2.32 3.17
C MET A 47 5.68 -1.03 2.68
N VAL A 48 6.56 -0.42 3.47
CA VAL A 48 7.26 0.83 3.09
C VAL A 48 8.15 0.62 1.87
N LEU A 49 8.73 -0.58 1.70
CA LEU A 49 9.52 -0.93 0.52
C LEU A 49 8.71 -0.79 -0.78
N MET A 50 7.39 -0.90 -0.69
CA MET A 50 6.48 -0.70 -1.82
C MET A 50 6.04 0.76 -1.99
N PHE A 51 5.98 1.55 -0.92
CA PHE A 51 5.49 2.94 -1.02
C PHE A 51 6.40 3.82 -1.87
N ASP A 52 7.71 3.57 -1.87
CA ASP A 52 8.66 4.36 -2.65
C ASP A 52 8.51 4.19 -4.17
N VAL A 53 7.96 3.05 -4.61
CA VAL A 53 7.74 2.78 -6.04
C VAL A 53 6.32 3.08 -6.52
N ILE A 54 5.41 3.37 -5.59
CA ILE A 54 4.06 3.80 -5.94
C ILE A 54 4.13 5.26 -6.39
N GLU A 55 3.68 5.51 -7.61
CA GLU A 55 3.63 6.87 -8.15
C GLU A 55 2.80 7.79 -7.25
N LYS A 56 3.28 9.03 -7.11
CA LYS A 56 2.55 10.04 -6.35
C LYS A 56 1.24 10.35 -7.06
N VAL A 57 0.16 10.30 -6.30
CA VAL A 57 -1.18 10.68 -6.78
C VAL A 57 -1.14 12.11 -7.32
N SER A 58 -1.60 12.29 -8.56
CA SER A 58 -1.66 13.61 -9.18
C SER A 58 -2.71 14.50 -8.51
N ILE A 59 -2.58 15.83 -8.70
CA ILE A 59 -3.60 16.79 -8.21
C ILE A 59 -4.98 16.46 -8.79
N HIS A 60 -5.02 16.03 -10.06
CA HIS A 60 -6.28 15.67 -10.72
C HIS A 60 -6.93 14.45 -10.08
N GLU A 61 -6.18 13.37 -9.87
CA GLU A 61 -6.70 12.15 -9.22
C GLU A 61 -7.12 12.42 -7.78
N ARG A 62 -6.36 13.26 -7.05
CA ARG A 62 -6.70 13.65 -5.68
C ARG A 62 -7.99 14.45 -5.63
N ARG A 63 -8.22 15.35 -6.59
CA ARG A 63 -9.49 16.07 -6.75
C ARG A 63 -10.65 15.11 -7.02
N GLU A 64 -10.47 14.15 -7.94
CA GLU A 64 -11.51 13.16 -8.26
C GLU A 64 -11.80 12.22 -7.09
N ALA A 65 -10.79 11.86 -6.29
CA ALA A 65 -10.99 11.11 -5.04
C ALA A 65 -11.81 11.92 -4.03
N LEU A 66 -11.48 13.20 -3.82
CA LEU A 66 -12.22 14.08 -2.93
C LEU A 66 -13.68 14.25 -3.37
N LEU A 67 -13.92 14.47 -4.67
CA LEU A 67 -15.27 14.57 -5.20
C LEU A 67 -16.09 13.28 -5.00
N ARG A 68 -15.48 12.11 -5.18
CA ARG A 68 -16.12 10.82 -4.89
C ARG A 68 -16.45 10.66 -3.41
N ALA A 69 -15.52 11.01 -2.52
CA ALA A 69 -15.74 10.98 -1.08
C ALA A 69 -16.86 11.93 -0.63
N SER A 70 -16.86 13.19 -1.11
CA SER A 70 -17.90 14.16 -0.80
C SER A 70 -19.28 13.72 -1.29
N ARG A 71 -19.38 13.17 -2.50
CA ARG A 71 -20.64 12.58 -2.98
C ARG A 71 -21.11 11.44 -2.11
N HIS A 72 -20.20 10.55 -1.68
CA HIS A 72 -20.55 9.46 -0.78
C HIS A 72 -21.07 9.97 0.57
N ALA A 73 -20.40 10.96 1.16
CA ALA A 73 -20.82 11.60 2.40
C ALA A 73 -22.22 12.24 2.28
N LEU A 74 -22.46 13.01 1.21
CA LEU A 74 -23.76 13.64 0.95
C LEU A 74 -24.88 12.60 0.79
N MET A 75 -24.63 11.49 0.08
CA MET A 75 -25.60 10.39 -0.05
C MET A 75 -25.98 9.77 1.31
N ARG A 76 -25.14 9.93 2.33
CA ARG A 76 -25.38 9.47 3.70
C ARG A 76 -25.93 10.59 4.61
N GLY A 77 -26.23 11.77 4.07
CA GLY A 77 -26.73 12.93 4.82
C GLY A 77 -25.65 13.74 5.53
N VAL A 78 -24.36 13.45 5.30
CA VAL A 78 -23.24 14.22 5.86
C VAL A 78 -22.95 15.41 4.95
N THR A 79 -23.19 16.63 5.45
CA THR A 79 -23.05 17.88 4.68
C THR A 79 -21.70 18.58 4.88
N THR A 80 -20.90 18.13 5.84
CA THR A 80 -19.58 18.72 6.13
C THR A 80 -18.62 17.63 6.57
N VAL A 81 -17.44 17.60 5.95
CA VAL A 81 -16.33 16.70 6.28
C VAL A 81 -15.07 17.56 6.36
N VAL A 82 -14.28 17.36 7.42
CA VAL A 82 -12.95 17.98 7.57
C VAL A 82 -11.94 16.87 7.39
N ASP A 83 -11.10 17.01 6.35
CA ASP A 83 -9.96 16.13 6.09
C ASP A 83 -8.75 16.64 6.90
N VAL A 84 -7.96 15.73 7.48
CA VAL A 84 -6.82 16.01 8.38
C VAL A 84 -5.48 15.78 7.70
#